data_AF-A0A066RIU1-F1
#
_entry.id   AF-A0A066RIU1-F1
#
_cell.length_a   1.000
_cell.length_b   1.000
_cell.length_c   1.000
_cell.angle_alpha   90.00
_cell.angle_beta   90.00
_cell.angle_gamma   90.00
#
_symmetry.space_group_name_H-M   'P 1'
#
loop_
_entity.id
_entity.type
_entity.pdbx_description
1 polymer ?
#
loop_
_entity_poly.entity_id
_entity_poly.type
_entity_poly.pdbx_seq_one_letter_code
_entity_poly.pdbx_strand_id
1 'polypeptide(L)'
;MLLPIVANAGFTLEEAYQEVNQQTARCLKMKNRPVDAIQDIWFDLLSSDQKRAVIFELSKRAMDRCTLEKREKYSWALVKQAGETGDLDSLKDWISLNSPIEGKAQSIVKSLPEEEINRLSLSDDFYYPFDSIALRDKLIPE
;
A
#
# COMPACT_ATOMS: atom_id res chain seq x y z
N MET A 1 37.53 -0.73 -22.03
CA MET A 1 36.11 -0.65 -21.63
C MET A 1 36.03 0.20 -20.39
N LEU A 2 35.57 1.44 -20.54
CA LEU A 2 35.30 2.35 -19.42
C LEU A 2 33.92 1.98 -18.88
N LEU A 3 33.88 1.37 -17.69
CA LEU A 3 32.63 1.24 -16.95
C LEU A 3 32.21 2.67 -16.53
N PRO A 4 30.98 3.11 -16.84
CA PRO A 4 30.52 4.39 -16.32
C PRO A 4 30.49 4.24 -14.79
N ILE A 5 31.26 5.09 -14.11
CA ILE A 5 31.11 5.33 -12.69
C ILE A 5 29.71 5.93 -12.55
N VAL A 6 28.70 5.09 -12.29
CA VAL A 6 27.41 5.55 -11.81
C VAL A 6 27.72 6.36 -10.56
N ALA A 7 27.47 7.66 -10.64
CA ALA A 7 27.55 8.57 -9.52
C ALA A 7 26.76 7.93 -8.38
N ASN A 8 27.47 7.47 -7.35
CA ASN A 8 26.88 6.90 -6.16
C ASN A 8 26.27 8.07 -5.38
N ALA A 9 25.14 8.61 -5.85
CA ALA A 9 24.18 9.26 -4.97
C ALA A 9 23.48 8.16 -4.16
N GLY A 10 24.28 7.34 -3.50
CA GLY A 10 23.83 6.20 -2.73
C GLY A 10 23.36 6.70 -1.40
N PHE A 11 22.05 6.72 -1.19
CA PHE A 11 21.48 6.81 0.13
C PHE A 11 21.95 5.62 0.97
N THR A 12 22.18 5.86 2.25
CA THR A 12 22.46 4.82 3.23
C THR A 12 21.18 4.05 3.57
N LEU A 13 21.34 2.85 4.14
CA LEU A 13 20.21 2.10 4.70
C LEU A 13 19.45 2.92 5.74
N GLU A 14 20.19 3.62 6.61
CA GLU A 14 19.62 4.45 7.67
C GLU A 14 18.77 5.59 7.10
N GLU A 15 19.27 6.32 6.09
CA GLU A 15 18.50 7.37 5.43
C GLU A 15 17.23 6.82 4.76
N ALA A 16 17.34 5.67 4.07
CA ALA A 16 16.19 5.05 3.43
C ALA A 16 15.16 4.54 4.46
N TYR A 17 15.62 4.02 5.59
CA TYR A 17 14.79 3.61 6.72
C TYR A 17 14.04 4.81 7.33
N GLN A 18 14.74 5.93 7.55
CA GLN A 18 14.13 7.14 8.06
C GLN A 18 13.08 7.69 7.08
N GLU A 19 13.39 7.74 5.78
CA GLU A 19 12.46 8.23 4.77
C GLU A 19 11.20 7.36 4.65
N VAL A 20 11.32 6.03 4.65
CA VAL A 20 10.14 5.14 4.55
C VAL A 20 9.26 5.26 5.79
N ASN A 21 9.84 5.42 6.98
CA ASN A 21 9.08 5.63 8.21
C ASN A 21 8.38 6.99 8.23
N GLN A 22 9.09 8.06 7.85
CA GLN A 22 8.50 9.41 7.76
C GLN A 22 7.35 9.45 6.74
N GLN A 23 7.53 8.84 5.57
CA GLN A 23 6.49 8.79 4.56
C GLN A 23 5.30 7.95 5.02
N THR A 24 5.54 6.78 5.64
CA THR A 24 4.47 5.96 6.22
C THR A 24 3.68 6.73 7.26
N ALA A 25 4.36 7.43 8.19
CA ALA A 25 3.71 8.27 9.19
C ALA A 25 2.88 9.40 8.55
N ARG A 26 3.37 10.02 7.47
CA ARG A 26 2.61 11.02 6.72
C ARG A 26 1.36 10.42 6.08
N CYS A 27 1.48 9.27 5.40
CA CYS A 27 0.35 8.58 4.78
C CYS A 27 -0.71 8.18 5.81
N LEU A 28 -0.30 7.71 6.99
CA LEU A 28 -1.22 7.37 8.08
C LEU A 28 -2.00 8.61 8.58
N LYS A 29 -1.35 9.77 8.69
CA LYS A 29 -2.05 11.03 9.06
C LYS A 29 -3.09 11.46 8.04
N MET A 30 -2.89 11.13 6.76
CA MET A 30 -3.86 11.44 5.69
C MET A 30 -5.15 10.63 5.84
N LYS A 31 -5.12 9.48 6.52
CA LYS A 31 -6.32 8.66 6.76
C LYS A 31 -7.42 9.41 7.52
N ASN A 32 -7.10 10.49 8.22
CA ASN A 32 -8.10 11.34 8.88
C ASN A 32 -9.04 12.05 7.90
N ARG A 33 -8.83 11.95 6.58
CA ARG A 33 -9.75 12.47 5.58
C ARG A 33 -11.05 11.65 5.55
N PRO A 34 -12.22 12.28 5.77
CA PRO A 34 -13.49 11.60 5.61
C PRO A 34 -13.76 11.33 4.13
N VAL A 35 -14.25 10.13 3.84
CA VAL A 35 -14.96 9.81 2.60
C VAL A 35 -16.38 9.52 3.02
N ASP A 36 -17.34 10.27 2.47
CA ASP A 36 -18.70 10.27 2.98
C ASP A 36 -19.61 9.23 2.31
N ALA A 37 -19.32 8.84 1.08
CA ALA A 37 -20.10 7.88 0.32
C ALA A 37 -19.24 7.25 -0.79
N ILE A 38 -19.71 6.11 -1.32
CA ILE A 38 -19.27 5.58 -2.60
C ILE A 38 -20.47 5.65 -3.53
N GLN A 39 -20.50 6.63 -4.43
CA GLN A 39 -21.58 6.77 -5.42
C GLN A 39 -21.19 6.03 -6.69
N ASP A 40 -21.41 4.71 -6.70
CA ASP A 40 -20.94 3.86 -7.79
C ASP A 40 -21.84 2.66 -8.02
N ILE A 41 -22.35 2.51 -9.26
CA ILE A 41 -23.34 1.49 -9.62
C ILE A 41 -22.79 0.08 -9.40
N TRP A 42 -21.53 -0.18 -9.76
CA TRP A 42 -20.92 -1.48 -9.57
C TRP A 42 -20.77 -1.80 -8.09
N PHE A 43 -20.28 -0.83 -7.31
CA PHE A 43 -20.14 -0.99 -5.86
C PHE A 43 -21.49 -1.25 -5.18
N ASP A 44 -22.55 -0.57 -5.60
CA ASP A 44 -23.88 -0.68 -4.99
C ASP A 44 -24.48 -2.09 -5.13
N LEU A 45 -24.15 -2.80 -6.20
CA LEU A 45 -24.60 -4.17 -6.49
C LEU A 45 -23.89 -5.25 -5.64
N LEU A 46 -22.80 -4.88 -4.96
CA LEU A 46 -22.04 -5.82 -4.14
C LEU A 46 -22.78 -6.19 -2.84
N SER A 47 -22.61 -7.43 -2.40
CA SER A 47 -23.03 -7.86 -1.06
C SER A 47 -22.23 -7.14 0.04
N SER A 48 -22.74 -7.14 1.28
CA SER A 48 -22.07 -6.50 2.42
C SER A 48 -20.62 -6.99 2.63
N ASP A 49 -20.38 -8.29 2.50
CA ASP A 49 -19.03 -8.88 2.61
C ASP A 49 -18.10 -8.39 1.48
N GLN A 50 -18.63 -8.29 0.25
CA GLN A 50 -17.88 -7.75 -0.90
C GLN A 50 -17.59 -6.26 -0.75
N LYS A 51 -18.57 -5.46 -0.31
CA LYS A 51 -18.36 -4.03 -0.03
C LYS A 51 -17.29 -3.82 1.04
N ARG A 52 -17.32 -4.57 2.14
CA ARG A 52 -16.28 -4.56 3.18
C ARG A 52 -14.91 -4.85 2.56
N ALA A 53 -14.79 -5.94 1.79
CA ALA A 53 -13.54 -6.35 1.16
C ALA A 53 -12.99 -5.30 0.19
N VAL A 54 -13.85 -4.70 -0.65
CA VAL A 54 -13.48 -3.64 -1.58
C VAL A 54 -13.02 -2.37 -0.85
N ILE A 55 -13.72 -1.92 0.19
CA ILE A 55 -13.30 -0.74 0.98
C ILE A 55 -11.89 -0.95 1.57
N PHE A 56 -11.61 -2.14 2.09
CA PHE A 56 -10.27 -2.47 2.60
C PHE A 56 -9.22 -2.47 1.49
N GLU A 57 -9.52 -3.05 0.33
CA GLU A 57 -8.61 -3.08 -0.81
C GLU A 57 -8.32 -1.66 -1.36
N LEU A 58 -9.33 -0.80 -1.46
CA LEU A 58 -9.16 0.60 -1.85
C LEU A 58 -8.22 1.33 -0.89
N SER A 59 -8.40 1.16 0.43
CA SER A 59 -7.50 1.75 1.43
C SER A 59 -6.09 1.18 1.35
N LYS A 60 -5.94 -0.11 1.05
CA LYS A 60 -4.63 -0.74 0.87
C LYS A 60 -3.91 -0.13 -0.33
N ARG A 61 -4.56 -0.05 -1.50
CA ARG A 61 -4.00 0.56 -2.71
C ARG A 61 -3.61 2.01 -2.51
N ALA A 62 -4.43 2.78 -1.80
CA ALA A 62 -4.12 4.16 -1.44
C ALA A 62 -2.84 4.27 -0.58
N MET A 63 -2.69 3.38 0.42
CA MET A 63 -1.49 3.32 1.26
C MET A 63 -0.26 2.86 0.48
N ASP A 64 -0.38 1.83 -0.36
CA ASP A 64 0.70 1.32 -1.20
C ASP A 64 1.18 2.41 -2.15
N ARG A 65 0.26 3.10 -2.84
CA ARG A 65 0.57 4.23 -3.72
C ARG A 65 1.29 5.36 -2.97
N CYS A 66 0.79 5.72 -1.79
CA CYS A 66 1.38 6.78 -0.97
C CYS A 66 2.80 6.46 -0.47
N THR A 67 3.13 5.18 -0.30
CA THR A 67 4.42 4.74 0.28
C THR A 67 5.40 4.17 -0.74
N LEU A 68 4.97 3.94 -1.99
CA LEU A 68 5.70 3.17 -3.00
C LEU A 68 7.15 3.63 -3.19
N GLU A 69 7.36 4.92 -3.51
CA GLU A 69 8.69 5.46 -3.80
C GLU A 69 9.68 5.19 -2.66
N LYS A 70 9.27 5.44 -1.41
CA LYS A 70 10.16 5.26 -0.24
C LYS A 70 10.32 3.79 0.13
N ARG A 71 9.31 2.95 -0.09
CA ARG A 71 9.42 1.50 0.07
C ARG A 71 10.37 0.88 -0.95
N GLU A 72 10.34 1.32 -2.20
CA GLU A 72 11.27 0.88 -3.24
C GLU A 72 12.70 1.30 -2.91
N LYS A 73 12.88 2.55 -2.47
CA LYS A 73 14.18 3.06 -2.00
C LYS A 73 14.73 2.21 -0.85
N TYR A 74 13.93 1.93 0.19
CA TYR A 74 14.35 1.11 1.32
C TYR A 74 14.62 -0.34 0.93
N SER A 75 13.77 -0.93 0.07
CA SER A 75 13.98 -2.28 -0.45
C SER A 75 15.31 -2.40 -1.19
N TRP A 76 15.67 -1.41 -2.01
CA TRP A 76 16.95 -1.37 -2.70
C TRP A 76 18.14 -1.24 -1.75
N ALA A 77 18.03 -0.41 -0.71
CA ALA A 77 19.08 -0.28 0.31
C ALA A 77 19.36 -1.60 1.03
N LEU A 78 18.31 -2.36 1.35
CA LEU A 78 18.42 -3.68 1.97
C LEU A 78 19.12 -4.69 1.04
N VAL A 79 18.76 -4.71 -0.25
CA VAL A 79 19.42 -5.58 -1.24
C VAL A 79 20.91 -5.23 -1.36
N LYS A 80 21.24 -3.93 -1.42
CA LYS A 80 22.63 -3.46 -1.50
C LYS A 80 23.42 -3.89 -0.27
N GLN A 81 22.91 -3.64 0.93
CA GLN A 81 23.57 -4.04 2.18
C GLN A 81 23.81 -5.54 2.21
N ALA A 82 22.81 -6.35 1.88
CA ALA A 82 22.93 -7.81 1.82
C ALA A 82 24.01 -8.27 0.84
N GLY A 83 24.14 -7.61 -0.31
CA GLY A 83 25.20 -7.89 -1.28
C GLY A 83 26.60 -7.50 -0.80
N GLU A 84 26.71 -6.43 0.00
CA GLU A 84 27.99 -5.93 0.53
C GLU A 84 28.48 -6.70 1.76
N THR A 85 27.58 -7.13 2.64
CA THR A 85 27.92 -7.75 3.93
C THR A 85 27.68 -9.27 3.98
N GLY A 86 26.82 -9.79 3.11
CA GLY A 86 26.30 -11.15 3.20
C GLY A 86 25.22 -11.37 4.27
N ASP A 87 24.88 -10.32 5.04
CA ASP A 87 23.82 -10.36 6.05
C ASP A 87 22.44 -10.19 5.39
N LEU A 88 21.55 -11.15 5.62
CA LEU A 88 20.22 -11.21 5.01
C LEU A 88 19.09 -10.89 5.99
N ASP A 89 19.37 -10.65 7.27
CA ASP A 89 18.33 -10.70 8.30
C ASP A 89 17.33 -9.56 8.15
N SER A 90 17.81 -8.31 7.96
CA SER A 90 16.92 -7.17 7.71
C SER A 90 16.11 -7.30 6.41
N LEU A 91 16.67 -7.95 5.38
CA LEU A 91 15.96 -8.21 4.13
C LEU A 91 14.88 -9.27 4.30
N LYS A 92 15.13 -10.34 5.07
CA LYS A 92 14.13 -11.36 5.39
C LYS A 92 12.98 -10.79 6.21
N ASP A 93 13.29 -9.97 7.21
CA ASP A 93 12.27 -9.28 8.02
C ASP A 93 11.41 -8.38 7.12
N TRP A 94 12.03 -7.64 6.21
CA TRP A 94 11.32 -6.83 5.24
C TRP A 94 10.42 -7.67 4.33
N ILE A 95 10.89 -8.80 3.80
CA ILE A 95 10.07 -9.72 3.00
C ILE A 95 8.87 -10.24 3.81
N SER A 96 9.09 -10.64 5.06
CA SER A 96 8.04 -11.13 5.95
C SER A 96 6.94 -10.08 6.17
N LEU A 97 7.32 -8.83 6.46
CA LEU A 97 6.39 -7.71 6.65
C LEU A 97 5.57 -7.37 5.40
N ASN A 98 6.13 -7.62 4.21
CA ASN A 98 5.50 -7.28 2.93
C ASN A 98 4.84 -8.48 2.24
N SER A 99 4.92 -9.67 2.85
CA SER A 99 4.33 -10.88 2.29
C SER A 99 2.80 -10.80 2.31
N PRO A 100 2.11 -11.24 1.24
CA PRO A 100 0.66 -11.29 1.24
C PRO A 100 0.14 -12.15 2.39
N ILE A 101 -0.73 -11.59 3.22
CA ILE A 101 -1.50 -12.37 4.20
C ILE A 101 -2.74 -12.89 3.48
N GLU A 102 -2.81 -14.21 3.29
CA GLU A 102 -3.99 -14.84 2.73
C GLU A 102 -5.15 -14.83 3.73
N GLY A 103 -6.34 -14.46 3.26
CA GLY A 103 -7.54 -14.41 4.10
C GLY A 103 -8.83 -14.26 3.31
N LYS A 104 -9.97 -14.42 3.98
CA LYS A 104 -11.32 -14.36 3.37
C LYS A 104 -11.55 -13.07 2.57
N ALA A 105 -11.11 -11.93 3.07
CA ALA A 105 -11.24 -10.66 2.36
C ALA A 105 -10.45 -10.66 1.03
N GLN A 106 -9.25 -11.24 1.03
CA GLN A 106 -8.42 -11.30 -0.17
C GLN A 106 -9.00 -12.27 -1.22
N SER A 107 -9.60 -13.38 -0.81
CA SER A 107 -10.28 -14.29 -1.75
C SER A 107 -11.54 -13.66 -2.36
N ILE A 108 -12.27 -12.86 -1.58
CA ILE A 108 -13.41 -12.08 -2.08
C ILE A 108 -12.94 -11.04 -3.12
N VAL A 109 -11.89 -10.26 -2.82
CA VAL A 109 -11.36 -9.26 -3.76
C VAL A 109 -10.91 -9.94 -5.06
N LYS A 110 -10.20 -11.07 -4.97
CA LYS A 110 -9.72 -11.84 -6.14
C LYS A 110 -10.85 -12.41 -7.01
N SER A 111 -12.08 -12.55 -6.50
CA SER A 111 -13.22 -13.03 -7.27
C SER A 111 -14.04 -11.91 -7.93
N LEU A 112 -13.74 -10.66 -7.61
CA LEU A 112 -14.38 -9.48 -8.19
C LEU A 112 -13.63 -8.98 -9.44
N PRO A 113 -14.30 -8.21 -10.32
CA PRO A 113 -13.64 -7.60 -11.48
C PRO A 113 -12.54 -6.62 -11.06
N GLU A 114 -11.28 -6.96 -11.36
CA GLU A 114 -10.11 -6.13 -11.04
C GLU A 114 -10.18 -4.74 -11.70
N GLU A 115 -10.76 -4.65 -12.89
CA GLU A 115 -10.93 -3.39 -13.62
C GLU A 115 -11.80 -2.38 -12.87
N GLU A 116 -12.84 -2.83 -12.18
CA GLU A 116 -13.74 -1.98 -11.39
C GLU A 116 -13.09 -1.52 -10.10
N ILE A 117 -12.38 -2.43 -9.41
CA ILE A 117 -11.59 -2.10 -8.22
C ILE A 117 -10.51 -1.08 -8.60
N ASN A 118 -9.82 -1.29 -9.72
CA ASN A 118 -8.79 -0.37 -10.20
C ASN A 118 -9.38 1.00 -10.54
N ARG A 119 -10.50 1.05 -11.28
CA ARG A 119 -11.22 2.30 -11.61
C ARG A 119 -11.57 3.09 -10.35
N LEU A 120 -12.15 2.44 -9.34
CA LEU A 120 -12.44 3.09 -8.07
C LEU A 120 -11.17 3.53 -7.34
N SER A 121 -10.12 2.71 -7.30
CA SER A 121 -8.87 3.03 -6.60
C SER A 121 -8.11 4.23 -7.17
N LEU A 122 -8.52 4.69 -8.35
CA LEU A 122 -7.96 5.84 -9.06
C LEU A 122 -8.87 7.07 -9.02
N SER A 123 -10.06 6.98 -8.42
CA SER A 123 -10.92 8.14 -8.20
C SER A 123 -10.37 9.05 -7.12
N ASP A 124 -10.76 10.32 -7.13
CA ASP A 124 -10.30 11.33 -6.16
C ASP A 124 -10.58 10.93 -4.69
N ASP A 125 -11.63 10.15 -4.44
CA ASP A 125 -12.02 9.69 -3.12
C ASP A 125 -11.11 8.57 -2.59
N PHE A 126 -10.50 7.77 -3.46
CA PHE A 126 -9.72 6.59 -3.07
C PHE A 126 -8.26 6.62 -3.54
N TYR A 127 -7.84 7.66 -4.27
CA TYR A 127 -6.46 7.82 -4.71
C TYR A 127 -5.49 8.01 -3.53
N TYR A 128 -5.93 8.74 -2.50
CA TYR A 128 -5.15 9.04 -1.29
C TYR A 128 -5.67 8.28 -0.06
N PRO A 129 -4.82 8.01 0.96
CA PRO A 129 -5.24 7.32 2.17
C PRO A 129 -6.46 7.96 2.82
N PHE A 130 -7.38 7.12 3.31
CA PHE A 130 -8.64 7.51 3.92
C PHE A 130 -9.00 6.56 5.08
N ASP A 131 -10.01 6.93 5.87
CA ASP A 131 -10.51 6.10 6.96
C ASP A 131 -11.49 5.03 6.44
N SER A 132 -10.94 3.87 6.09
CA SER A 132 -11.72 2.71 5.65
C SER A 132 -12.66 2.17 6.72
N ILE A 133 -12.34 2.33 8.01
CA ILE A 133 -13.15 1.82 9.11
C ILE A 133 -14.39 2.70 9.27
N ALA A 134 -14.19 4.03 9.34
CA ALA A 134 -15.30 4.97 9.41
C ALA A 134 -16.23 4.86 8.18
N LEU A 135 -15.66 4.74 6.97
CA LEU A 135 -16.45 4.56 5.75
C LEU A 135 -17.27 3.26 5.77
N ARG A 136 -16.64 2.14 6.18
CA ARG A 136 -17.32 0.85 6.33
C ARG A 136 -18.49 0.95 7.29
N ASP A 137 -18.26 1.50 8.49
CA ASP A 137 -19.26 1.55 9.55
C ASP A 137 -20.44 2.45 9.16
N LYS A 138 -20.18 3.49 8.36
CA LYS A 138 -21.22 4.37 7.81
C LYS A 138 -22.06 3.68 6.74
N LEU A 139 -21.45 2.90 5.84
CA LEU A 139 -22.13 2.31 4.69
C LEU A 139 -22.74 0.93 4.96
N ILE A 140 -22.22 0.22 5.96
CA ILE A 140 -22.57 -1.17 6.24
C ILE A 140 -22.71 -1.32 7.78
N PRO A 141 -23.75 -0.72 8.38
CA PRO A 141 -24.03 -0.91 9.80
C PRO A 141 -24.28 -2.40 10.10
N GLU A 142 -23.93 -2.83 11.31
CA GLU A 142 -24.13 -4.22 11.78
C GLU A 142 -25.60 -4.67 11.76
#